data_AF-A0A955IZ90-F1
#
_entry.id   AF-A0A955IZ90-F1
#
_cell.length_a   1.000
_cell.length_b   1.000
_cell.length_c   1.000
_cell.angle_alpha   90.00
_cell.angle_beta   90.00
_cell.angle_gamma   90.00
#
_symmetry.space_group_name_H-M   'P 1'
#
loop_
_entity.id
_entity.type
_entity.pdbx_description
1 polymer ?
#
loop_
_entity_poly.entity_id
_entity_poly.type
_entity_poly.pdbx_seq_one_letter_code
_entity_poly.pdbx_strand_id
1 'polypeptide(L)'
;MRAGLKWTTGGAAMVLIACAAMAGPEWEEPPGNDAGKFPNDAQIPVGGGNMAAIKGILQGDPLALGSSDFQDMYKIRICDPVNFRAEAKAQIGFPAFNTQLWLFRADGRGMLANDDDTSGIGGTLSVLPNTANDGTGVTVTAPGIYYLAISGFNSDADADPGISFPIFNALTFTEVSGPDGAGGSFPIVDWEPAAGATGRYRILLRGVAFCCPGDITCDGMVDVDDLNEVLSQWGNVVTVGTFADISPDGVIDVDDLNEVLSNWGSSCPPPAPLVAGDSLDASASALQHPG
;
A
#
# COMPACT_ATOMS: atom_id res chain seq x y z
N MET A 1 -25.30 -52.99 -23.61
CA MET A 1 -25.21 -52.26 -22.32
C MET A 1 -23.87 -51.53 -22.30
N ARG A 2 -23.85 -50.21 -22.53
CA ARG A 2 -22.65 -49.37 -22.39
C ARG A 2 -22.93 -48.39 -21.27
N ALA A 3 -22.25 -48.55 -20.13
CA ALA A 3 -22.27 -47.57 -19.04
C ALA A 3 -21.19 -46.53 -19.32
N GLY A 4 -21.60 -45.27 -19.53
CA GLY A 4 -20.70 -44.13 -19.69
C GLY A 4 -20.28 -43.60 -18.32
N LEU A 5 -18.98 -43.53 -18.08
CA LEU A 5 -18.39 -42.89 -16.91
C LEU A 5 -18.37 -41.37 -17.15
N LYS A 6 -19.19 -40.63 -16.41
CA LYS A 6 -19.16 -39.15 -16.41
C LYS A 6 -18.16 -38.69 -15.35
N TRP A 7 -17.11 -38.00 -15.77
CA TRP A 7 -16.24 -37.24 -14.87
C TRP A 7 -16.89 -35.88 -14.61
N THR A 8 -17.21 -35.60 -13.35
CA THR A 8 -17.59 -34.26 -12.89
C THR A 8 -16.31 -33.54 -12.45
N THR A 9 -15.90 -32.52 -13.18
CA THR A 9 -14.86 -31.57 -12.76
C THR A 9 -15.37 -30.79 -11.55
N GLY A 10 -14.76 -31.02 -10.39
CA GLY A 10 -14.93 -30.14 -9.23
C GLY A 10 -14.19 -28.84 -9.49
N GLY A 11 -14.93 -27.76 -9.77
CA GLY A 11 -14.38 -26.41 -9.76
C GLY A 11 -14.09 -26.01 -8.31
N ALA A 12 -12.83 -25.79 -7.97
CA ALA A 12 -12.47 -25.10 -6.74
C ALA A 12 -12.99 -23.66 -6.85
N ALA A 13 -13.98 -23.32 -6.03
CA ALA A 13 -14.43 -21.95 -5.90
C ALA A 13 -13.38 -21.17 -5.10
N MET A 14 -12.63 -20.31 -5.78
CA MET A 14 -11.75 -19.34 -5.14
C MET A 14 -12.64 -18.27 -4.50
N VAL A 15 -12.82 -18.33 -3.18
CA VAL A 15 -13.56 -17.31 -2.43
C VAL A 15 -12.62 -16.13 -2.23
N LEU A 16 -12.82 -15.07 -3.01
CA LEU A 16 -12.20 -13.76 -2.75
C LEU A 16 -12.89 -13.16 -1.51
N ILE A 17 -12.19 -13.16 -0.37
CA ILE A 17 -12.69 -12.59 0.89
C ILE A 17 -12.23 -11.13 0.94
N ALA A 18 -13.18 -10.19 0.89
CA ALA A 18 -12.94 -8.78 1.13
C ALA A 18 -12.82 -8.50 2.63
N CYS A 19 -11.97 -7.55 2.99
CA CYS A 19 -11.69 -7.24 4.37
C CYS A 19 -12.72 -6.29 5.03
N ALA A 20 -13.12 -6.56 6.27
CA ALA A 20 -13.91 -5.64 7.08
C ALA A 20 -13.11 -4.41 7.55
N ALA A 21 -13.62 -3.19 7.35
CA ALA A 21 -13.01 -1.95 7.84
C ALA A 21 -13.13 -1.77 9.38
N MET A 22 -12.33 -2.51 10.15
CA MET A 22 -11.98 -2.17 11.54
C MET A 22 -10.67 -1.37 11.54
N ALA A 23 -10.53 -0.38 12.42
CA ALA A 23 -9.27 0.35 12.61
C ALA A 23 -8.19 -0.64 13.08
N GLY A 24 -7.31 -1.06 12.17
CA GLY A 24 -6.15 -1.89 12.46
C GLY A 24 -5.03 -1.14 13.19
N PRO A 25 -3.92 -1.80 13.53
CA PRO A 25 -2.75 -1.09 14.05
C PRO A 25 -2.17 -0.11 13.02
N GLU A 26 -1.40 0.84 13.55
CA GLU A 26 -0.56 1.73 12.75
C GLU A 26 0.82 1.10 12.61
N TRP A 27 1.39 1.22 11.43
CA TRP A 27 2.76 0.88 11.15
C TRP A 27 3.62 2.15 11.14
N GLU A 28 4.80 2.06 11.72
CA GLU A 28 5.79 3.14 11.76
C GLU A 28 7.09 2.56 11.19
N GLU A 29 7.71 3.32 10.29
CA GLU A 29 9.01 2.96 9.75
C GLU A 29 10.01 2.64 10.87
N PRO A 30 10.69 1.49 10.82
CA PRO A 30 11.72 1.15 11.80
C PRO A 30 12.84 2.20 11.82
N PRO A 31 13.41 2.54 12.99
CA PRO A 31 14.51 3.50 13.07
C PRO A 31 15.70 3.09 12.21
N GLY A 32 16.19 4.01 11.36
CA GLY A 32 17.34 3.76 10.48
C GLY A 32 16.99 2.99 9.20
N ASN A 33 15.72 2.72 8.97
CA ASN A 33 15.18 2.20 7.74
C ASN A 33 14.42 3.31 7.01
N ASP A 34 14.78 3.54 5.75
CA ASP A 34 14.19 4.55 4.86
C ASP A 34 13.40 3.79 3.80
N ALA A 35 12.16 4.19 3.55
CA ALA A 35 11.41 3.51 2.50
C ALA A 35 12.05 3.84 1.15
N GLY A 36 12.23 2.83 0.29
CA GLY A 36 12.70 3.10 -1.07
C GLY A 36 11.67 3.87 -1.88
N LYS A 37 12.06 4.41 -3.02
CA LYS A 37 11.22 5.29 -3.85
C LYS A 37 10.63 4.63 -5.10
N PHE A 38 10.92 3.35 -5.31
CA PHE A 38 10.55 2.58 -6.49
C PHE A 38 9.96 1.21 -6.10
N PRO A 39 9.25 0.54 -7.02
CA PRO A 39 8.63 -0.76 -6.72
C PRO A 39 9.61 -1.84 -6.23
N ASN A 40 10.88 -1.75 -6.63
CA ASN A 40 11.90 -2.72 -6.26
C ASN A 40 12.45 -2.46 -4.85
N ASP A 41 12.66 -1.22 -4.45
CA ASP A 41 13.13 -0.87 -3.10
C ASP A 41 11.99 -0.45 -2.15
N ALA A 42 10.73 -0.60 -2.56
CA ALA A 42 9.58 -0.30 -1.72
C ALA A 42 9.60 -1.14 -0.43
N GLN A 43 9.32 -0.47 0.69
CA GLN A 43 9.32 -1.10 1.99
C GLN A 43 8.03 -1.90 2.20
N ILE A 44 8.11 -2.99 2.98
CA ILE A 44 6.96 -3.87 3.25
C ILE A 44 6.45 -3.63 4.68
N PRO A 45 5.23 -3.06 4.85
CA PRO A 45 4.61 -2.99 6.16
C PRO A 45 4.19 -4.39 6.65
N VAL A 46 4.96 -4.96 7.57
CA VAL A 46 4.73 -6.28 8.16
C VAL A 46 3.90 -6.18 9.44
N GLY A 47 2.89 -7.04 9.57
CA GLY A 47 2.00 -7.07 10.73
C GLY A 47 0.85 -8.07 10.55
N GLY A 48 -0.20 -7.94 11.36
CA GLY A 48 -1.36 -8.83 11.32
C GLY A 48 -2.66 -8.11 11.03
N GLY A 49 -3.44 -8.59 10.06
CA GLY A 49 -4.78 -8.09 9.76
C GLY A 49 -4.78 -6.74 9.02
N ASN A 50 -5.72 -5.86 9.36
CA ASN A 50 -5.85 -4.54 8.73
C ASN A 50 -4.72 -3.61 9.10
N MET A 51 -4.34 -2.73 8.18
CA MET A 51 -3.44 -1.61 8.45
C MET A 51 -4.25 -0.31 8.46
N ALA A 52 -4.24 0.41 9.59
CA ALA A 52 -4.98 1.67 9.70
C ALA A 52 -4.17 2.89 9.30
N ALA A 53 -2.85 2.84 9.44
CA ALA A 53 -1.98 3.91 9.02
C ALA A 53 -0.54 3.45 8.78
N ILE A 54 0.17 4.23 7.98
CA ILE A 54 1.62 4.23 7.85
C ILE A 54 2.14 5.58 8.35
N LYS A 55 3.29 5.59 9.04
CA LYS A 55 4.01 6.80 9.46
C LYS A 55 5.45 6.73 9.00
N GLY A 56 5.92 7.83 8.45
CA GLY A 56 7.30 7.99 7.98
C GLY A 56 7.76 9.44 7.97
N ILE A 57 8.93 9.68 7.41
CA ILE A 57 9.57 11.01 7.38
C ILE A 57 10.32 11.19 6.07
N LEU A 58 9.88 12.17 5.26
CA LEU A 58 10.70 12.67 4.16
C LEU A 58 11.76 13.61 4.72
N GLN A 59 13.05 13.26 4.63
CA GLN A 59 14.16 14.01 5.23
C GLN A 59 14.78 15.07 4.30
N GLY A 60 14.63 14.86 2.99
CA GLY A 60 15.24 15.64 1.93
C GLY A 60 16.76 15.56 1.91
N ASP A 61 17.38 16.56 1.29
CA ASP A 61 18.80 16.83 1.46
C ASP A 61 19.02 18.19 2.13
N PRO A 62 19.44 18.24 3.41
CA PRO A 62 19.69 19.51 4.08
C PRO A 62 20.91 20.26 3.54
N LEU A 63 21.80 19.64 2.74
CA LEU A 63 23.06 20.25 2.28
C LEU A 63 23.43 19.99 0.80
N ALA A 64 22.65 19.23 0.04
CA ALA A 64 23.00 18.70 -1.29
C ALA A 64 24.26 17.80 -1.30
N LEU A 65 24.54 17.09 -0.19
CA LEU A 65 25.79 16.34 0.04
C LEU A 65 25.57 14.83 0.34
N GLY A 66 24.34 14.31 0.25
CA GLY A 66 24.02 12.93 0.62
C GLY A 66 22.87 12.30 -0.18
N SER A 67 22.41 11.12 0.25
CA SER A 67 21.17 10.51 -0.27
C SER A 67 20.00 11.39 0.16
N SER A 68 19.29 11.93 -0.83
CA SER A 68 18.16 12.82 -0.62
C SER A 68 16.87 12.00 -0.61
N ASP A 69 16.12 12.08 0.48
CA ASP A 69 14.85 11.37 0.62
C ASP A 69 13.68 12.36 0.46
N PHE A 70 13.04 12.31 -0.70
CA PHE A 70 11.86 13.14 -1.01
C PHE A 70 10.66 12.29 -1.40
N GLN A 71 10.81 10.97 -1.43
CA GLN A 71 9.79 10.02 -1.84
C GLN A 71 9.97 8.71 -1.08
N ASP A 72 8.87 8.24 -0.52
CA ASP A 72 8.77 6.94 0.13
C ASP A 72 7.73 6.09 -0.61
N MET A 73 8.02 4.81 -0.80
CA MET A 73 7.15 3.83 -1.43
C MET A 73 6.99 2.59 -0.57
N TYR A 74 5.75 2.14 -0.48
CA TYR A 74 5.35 0.96 0.30
C TYR A 74 4.67 -0.07 -0.57
N LYS A 75 5.10 -1.33 -0.44
CA LYS A 75 4.38 -2.49 -0.98
C LYS A 75 3.22 -2.81 -0.04
N ILE A 76 1.98 -2.55 -0.48
CA ILE A 76 0.77 -2.77 0.31
C ILE A 76 -0.14 -3.81 -0.32
N ARG A 77 -0.96 -4.45 0.51
CA ARG A 77 -2.05 -5.31 0.03
C ARG A 77 -3.39 -4.59 0.15
N ILE A 78 -4.00 -4.27 -0.98
CA ILE A 78 -5.40 -3.84 -1.01
C ILE A 78 -6.28 -5.09 -0.94
N CYS A 79 -7.06 -5.21 0.12
CA CYS A 79 -7.93 -6.36 0.40
C CYS A 79 -9.42 -6.02 0.30
N ASP A 80 -9.79 -4.73 0.32
CA ASP A 80 -11.14 -4.25 0.00
C ASP A 80 -11.05 -3.06 -0.97
N PRO A 81 -11.03 -3.33 -2.29
CA PRO A 81 -10.93 -2.28 -3.31
C PRO A 81 -12.07 -1.26 -3.29
N VAL A 82 -13.27 -1.68 -2.87
CA VAL A 82 -14.45 -0.80 -2.84
C VAL A 82 -14.28 0.26 -1.76
N ASN A 83 -13.71 -0.11 -0.62
CA ASN A 83 -13.46 0.79 0.50
C ASN A 83 -12.00 1.29 0.57
N PHE A 84 -11.20 1.04 -0.47
CA PHE A 84 -9.83 1.54 -0.51
C PHE A 84 -9.80 3.06 -0.36
N ARG A 85 -8.97 3.54 0.56
CA ARG A 85 -8.67 4.95 0.71
C ARG A 85 -7.31 5.14 1.36
N ALA A 86 -6.53 6.08 0.85
CA ALA A 86 -5.33 6.60 1.49
C ALA A 86 -5.46 8.11 1.71
N GLU A 87 -5.12 8.60 2.90
CA GLU A 87 -5.20 10.03 3.23
C GLU A 87 -3.96 10.48 3.96
N ALA A 88 -3.22 11.43 3.38
CA ALA A 88 -2.17 12.12 4.09
C ALA A 88 -2.78 12.97 5.21
N LYS A 89 -2.19 12.88 6.39
CA LYS A 89 -2.49 13.70 7.57
C LYS A 89 -1.20 14.22 8.17
N ALA A 90 -1.29 15.43 8.72
CA ALA A 90 -0.24 15.94 9.60
C ALA A 90 -0.06 15.00 10.80
N GLN A 91 1.19 14.74 11.17
CA GLN A 91 1.50 14.02 12.41
C GLN A 91 1.41 14.99 13.60
N ILE A 92 0.79 14.53 14.70
CA ILE A 92 0.64 15.35 15.91
C ILE A 92 2.01 15.81 16.40
N GLY A 93 2.15 17.12 16.64
CA GLY A 93 3.40 17.74 17.10
C GLY A 93 4.34 18.18 15.97
N PHE A 94 3.97 17.97 14.71
CA PHE A 94 4.75 18.39 13.54
C PHE A 94 3.88 19.22 12.58
N PRO A 95 4.45 20.24 11.91
CA PRO A 95 3.73 20.97 10.88
C PRO A 95 3.43 20.07 9.68
N ALA A 96 2.27 20.28 9.06
CA ALA A 96 1.97 19.69 7.76
C ALA A 96 2.90 20.26 6.68
N PHE A 97 3.21 19.45 5.67
CA PHE A 97 3.84 19.88 4.42
C PHE A 97 2.91 19.58 3.25
N ASN A 98 3.25 20.08 2.06
CA ASN A 98 2.48 19.79 0.86
C ASN A 98 2.80 18.37 0.34
N THR A 99 1.86 17.45 0.46
CA THR A 99 2.05 16.01 0.19
C THR A 99 1.39 15.60 -1.12
N GLN A 100 2.01 14.73 -1.90
CA GLN A 100 1.39 14.05 -3.03
C GLN A 100 1.33 12.55 -2.75
N LEU A 101 0.21 11.90 -3.10
CA LEU A 101 0.03 10.45 -2.98
C LEU A 101 -0.12 9.81 -4.36
N TRP A 102 0.51 8.65 -4.51
CA TRP A 102 0.58 7.91 -5.76
C TRP A 102 0.28 6.44 -5.52
N LEU A 103 -0.54 5.83 -6.38
CA LEU A 103 -0.82 4.41 -6.37
C LEU A 103 -0.38 3.79 -7.69
N PHE A 104 0.41 2.73 -7.59
CA PHE A 104 0.86 1.92 -8.72
C PHE A 104 0.40 0.48 -8.57
N ARG A 105 0.25 -0.20 -9.69
CA ARG A 105 0.02 -1.64 -9.75
C ARG A 105 1.29 -2.41 -9.41
N ALA A 106 1.16 -3.71 -9.15
CA ALA A 106 2.29 -4.62 -8.91
C ALA A 106 3.35 -4.64 -10.03
N ASP A 107 3.01 -4.21 -11.26
CA ASP A 107 3.96 -4.09 -12.38
C ASP A 107 4.63 -2.70 -12.49
N GLY A 108 4.42 -1.83 -11.49
CA GLY A 108 4.98 -0.47 -11.43
C GLY A 108 4.23 0.57 -12.26
N ARG A 109 3.18 0.21 -13.01
CA ARG A 109 2.38 1.18 -13.79
C ARG A 109 1.46 2.00 -12.88
N GLY A 110 1.31 3.28 -13.21
CA GLY A 110 0.43 4.20 -12.49
C GLY A 110 -1.02 3.76 -12.45
N MET A 111 -1.72 4.15 -11.39
CA MET A 111 -3.14 3.89 -11.21
C MET A 111 -3.90 5.13 -10.75
N LEU A 112 -3.56 5.71 -9.61
CA LEU A 112 -4.19 6.93 -9.11
C LEU A 112 -3.13 7.88 -8.55
N ALA A 113 -3.30 9.18 -8.75
CA ALA A 113 -2.46 10.22 -8.17
C ALA A 113 -3.32 11.36 -7.63
N ASN A 114 -2.87 12.02 -6.56
CA ASN A 114 -3.51 13.22 -6.04
C ASN A 114 -2.50 14.07 -5.26
N ASP A 115 -2.62 15.39 -5.41
CA ASP A 115 -1.79 16.38 -4.70
C ASP A 115 -2.55 16.96 -3.49
N ASP A 116 -3.72 17.54 -3.72
CA ASP A 116 -4.53 18.16 -2.66
C ASP A 116 -5.84 17.42 -2.41
N ASP A 117 -6.31 17.44 -1.16
CA ASP A 117 -7.58 16.87 -0.74
C ASP A 117 -8.69 17.33 -1.67
N THR A 118 -9.35 16.36 -2.30
CA THR A 118 -10.43 16.56 -3.27
C THR A 118 -11.59 17.45 -2.80
N SER A 119 -11.78 17.59 -1.48
CA SER A 119 -12.81 18.45 -0.88
C SER A 119 -12.38 19.92 -0.76
N GLY A 120 -11.08 20.20 -0.91
CA GLY A 120 -10.45 21.49 -0.63
C GLY A 120 -10.36 21.83 0.86
N ILE A 121 -10.89 20.98 1.76
CA ILE A 121 -10.92 21.22 3.20
C ILE A 121 -9.62 20.77 3.87
N GLY A 122 -8.94 19.75 3.32
CA GLY A 122 -7.64 19.25 3.79
C GLY A 122 -6.45 20.15 3.47
N GLY A 123 -6.64 21.20 2.65
CA GLY A 123 -5.55 22.05 2.16
C GLY A 123 -4.60 21.26 1.27
N THR A 124 -3.30 21.42 1.52
CA THR A 124 -2.20 20.81 0.76
C THR A 124 -1.90 19.35 1.15
N LEU A 125 -2.92 18.60 1.57
CA LEU A 125 -2.79 17.22 2.01
C LEU A 125 -3.51 16.31 1.03
N SER A 126 -2.84 15.30 0.50
CA SER A 126 -3.40 14.43 -0.54
C SER A 126 -4.35 13.36 0.01
N VAL A 127 -5.28 12.96 -0.86
CA VAL A 127 -6.27 11.93 -0.64
C VAL A 127 -6.42 11.11 -1.92
N LEU A 128 -6.14 9.80 -1.82
CA LEU A 128 -6.52 8.83 -2.84
C LEU A 128 -7.80 8.10 -2.42
N PRO A 129 -8.96 8.39 -3.04
CA PRO A 129 -10.09 7.47 -3.03
C PRO A 129 -9.79 6.23 -3.90
N ASN A 130 -10.79 5.38 -4.13
CA ASN A 130 -10.63 4.22 -4.99
C ASN A 130 -10.86 4.48 -6.49
N THR A 131 -11.24 5.70 -6.89
CA THR A 131 -11.61 6.04 -8.28
C THR A 131 -11.10 7.43 -8.67
N ALA A 132 -10.56 7.55 -9.88
CA ALA A 132 -10.16 8.82 -10.48
C ALA A 132 -11.36 9.74 -10.75
N ASN A 133 -11.16 11.05 -10.70
CA ASN A 133 -12.20 12.06 -10.94
C ASN A 133 -11.93 12.96 -12.17
N ASP A 134 -10.92 12.63 -12.96
CA ASP A 134 -10.45 13.32 -14.16
C ASP A 134 -11.14 12.86 -15.47
N GLY A 135 -11.95 11.80 -15.39
CA GLY A 135 -12.64 11.22 -16.55
C GLY A 135 -11.88 10.08 -17.25
N THR A 136 -10.69 9.70 -16.78
CA THR A 136 -9.98 8.48 -17.25
C THR A 136 -10.76 7.20 -16.97
N GLY A 137 -11.62 7.21 -15.94
CA GLY A 137 -12.42 6.07 -15.52
C GLY A 137 -11.61 5.00 -14.78
N VAL A 138 -10.42 5.34 -14.29
CA VAL A 138 -9.59 4.39 -13.53
C VAL A 138 -10.17 4.18 -12.13
N THR A 139 -10.35 2.91 -11.75
CA THR A 139 -10.85 2.49 -10.43
C THR A 139 -10.07 1.28 -9.94
N VAL A 140 -9.79 1.22 -8.64
CA VAL A 140 -9.27 0.03 -7.96
C VAL A 140 -10.40 -1.00 -7.83
N THR A 141 -10.37 -2.05 -8.65
CA THR A 141 -11.45 -3.05 -8.71
C THR A 141 -11.03 -4.43 -8.20
N ALA A 142 -9.74 -4.70 -8.09
CA ALA A 142 -9.21 -6.01 -7.74
C ALA A 142 -8.39 -5.94 -6.45
N PRO A 143 -8.61 -6.86 -5.50
CA PRO A 143 -7.69 -7.02 -4.39
C PRO A 143 -6.34 -7.55 -4.91
N GLY A 144 -5.27 -7.25 -4.19
CA GLY A 144 -3.92 -7.68 -4.57
C GLY A 144 -2.85 -6.71 -4.10
N ILE A 145 -1.67 -6.84 -4.71
CA ILE A 145 -0.49 -6.03 -4.41
C ILE A 145 -0.51 -4.74 -5.21
N TYR A 146 -0.24 -3.65 -4.50
CA TYR A 146 -0.10 -2.31 -5.04
C TYR A 146 1.10 -1.64 -4.36
N TYR A 147 1.64 -0.63 -5.02
CA TYR A 147 2.63 0.25 -4.40
C TYR A 147 1.98 1.59 -4.11
N LEU A 148 2.02 1.98 -2.83
CA LEU A 148 1.57 3.29 -2.38
C LEU A 148 2.80 4.13 -2.12
N ALA A 149 2.95 5.23 -2.84
CA ALA A 149 4.03 6.18 -2.60
C ALA A 149 3.49 7.51 -2.08
N ILE A 150 4.33 8.20 -1.33
CA ILE A 150 4.16 9.57 -0.91
C ILE A 150 5.39 10.37 -1.34
N SER A 151 5.16 11.56 -1.87
CA SER A 151 6.22 12.54 -2.11
C SER A 151 5.79 13.91 -1.57
N GLY A 152 6.72 14.85 -1.49
CA GLY A 152 6.36 16.24 -1.29
C GLY A 152 6.18 16.98 -2.61
N PHE A 153 5.27 17.94 -2.66
CA PHE A 153 5.09 18.79 -3.83
C PHE A 153 6.40 19.48 -4.24
N ASN A 154 6.81 19.50 -5.50
CA ASN A 154 6.16 18.94 -6.71
C ASN A 154 7.00 17.79 -7.29
N SER A 155 7.22 16.73 -6.52
CA SER A 155 7.99 15.58 -6.97
C SER A 155 7.06 14.54 -7.59
N ASP A 156 6.94 14.57 -8.91
CA ASP A 156 5.93 13.81 -9.64
C ASP A 156 6.47 12.49 -10.21
N ALA A 157 5.62 11.48 -10.31
CA ALA A 157 6.01 10.18 -10.86
C ALA A 157 6.26 10.24 -12.39
N ASP A 158 7.45 9.82 -12.80
CA ASP A 158 7.92 9.91 -14.19
C ASP A 158 8.35 8.54 -14.74
N ALA A 159 8.16 8.36 -16.05
CA ALA A 159 8.44 7.13 -16.77
C ALA A 159 9.74 7.19 -17.60
N ASP A 160 10.49 8.30 -17.57
CA ASP A 160 11.78 8.43 -18.25
C ASP A 160 12.73 9.41 -17.51
N PRO A 161 13.94 8.97 -17.08
CA PRO A 161 14.87 9.85 -16.37
C PRO A 161 15.61 10.86 -17.27
N GLY A 162 15.47 10.76 -18.59
CA GLY A 162 16.15 11.60 -19.57
C GLY A 162 15.29 12.72 -20.15
N ILE A 163 13.96 12.60 -20.04
CA ILE A 163 12.98 13.57 -20.52
C ILE A 163 11.80 13.58 -19.55
N SER A 164 11.20 14.74 -19.28
CA SER A 164 9.94 14.76 -18.52
C SER A 164 8.87 14.00 -19.31
N PHE A 165 8.50 12.84 -18.78
CA PHE A 165 7.56 11.89 -19.36
C PHE A 165 6.58 11.42 -18.27
N PRO A 166 5.75 12.36 -17.77
CA PRO A 166 4.97 12.16 -16.56
C PRO A 166 3.95 11.03 -16.74
N ILE A 167 3.75 10.25 -15.69
CA ILE A 167 2.77 9.15 -15.67
C ILE A 167 1.34 9.70 -15.54
N PHE A 168 1.19 10.77 -14.76
CA PHE A 168 -0.08 11.44 -14.45
C PHE A 168 -0.04 12.88 -14.93
N ASN A 169 -1.14 13.40 -15.46
CA ASN A 169 -1.25 14.79 -15.94
C ASN A 169 -2.42 15.50 -15.26
N ALA A 170 -2.32 15.67 -13.95
CA ALA A 170 -3.32 16.37 -13.15
C ALA A 170 -3.49 17.82 -13.61
N LEU A 171 -4.72 18.22 -13.97
CA LEU A 171 -5.02 19.58 -14.43
C LEU A 171 -5.31 20.55 -13.28
N THR A 172 -5.64 20.02 -12.10
CA THR A 172 -5.85 20.78 -10.87
C THR A 172 -5.24 20.05 -9.67
N PHE A 173 -4.85 20.79 -8.63
CA PHE A 173 -4.28 20.18 -7.42
C PHE A 173 -5.25 19.20 -6.74
N THR A 174 -6.56 19.47 -6.76
CA THR A 174 -7.59 18.62 -6.13
C THR A 174 -8.04 17.44 -7.00
N GLU A 175 -7.42 17.24 -8.15
CA GLU A 175 -7.73 16.15 -9.06
C GLU A 175 -7.20 14.82 -8.53
N VAL A 176 -8.01 13.77 -8.66
CA VAL A 176 -7.55 12.39 -8.57
C VAL A 176 -7.35 11.91 -9.99
N SER A 177 -6.12 11.95 -10.43
CA SER A 177 -5.71 11.65 -11.80
C SER A 177 -5.49 10.14 -11.98
N GLY A 178 -5.97 9.58 -13.09
CA GLY A 178 -5.51 8.30 -13.61
C GLY A 178 -4.20 8.48 -14.39
N PRO A 179 -3.57 7.41 -14.92
CA PRO A 179 -2.29 7.52 -15.62
C PRO A 179 -2.49 8.07 -17.05
N ASP A 180 -2.88 9.34 -17.15
CA ASP A 180 -3.22 10.04 -18.40
C ASP A 180 -2.07 10.91 -18.95
N GLY A 181 -0.93 10.92 -18.26
CA GLY A 181 0.30 11.54 -18.74
C GLY A 181 0.89 10.79 -19.93
N ALA A 182 1.86 11.41 -20.60
CA ALA A 182 2.52 10.82 -21.76
C ALA A 182 3.21 9.48 -21.43
N GLY A 183 3.67 9.33 -20.19
CA GLY A 183 4.25 8.11 -19.62
C GLY A 183 3.26 7.11 -19.04
N GLY A 184 1.95 7.38 -19.06
CA GLY A 184 0.95 6.61 -18.31
C GLY A 184 0.83 5.11 -18.63
N SER A 185 1.38 4.66 -19.76
CA SER A 185 1.43 3.23 -20.12
C SER A 185 2.68 2.48 -19.61
N PHE A 186 3.63 3.19 -19.02
CA PHE A 186 4.93 2.70 -18.59
C PHE A 186 5.01 2.62 -17.06
N PRO A 187 5.89 1.76 -16.51
CA PRO A 187 6.16 1.75 -15.10
C PRO A 187 6.90 3.02 -14.67
N ILE A 188 6.78 3.37 -13.39
CA ILE A 188 7.63 4.39 -12.78
C ILE A 188 9.10 3.95 -12.81
N VAL A 189 9.95 4.87 -13.23
CA VAL A 189 11.41 4.71 -13.23
C VAL A 189 12.13 5.97 -12.75
N ASP A 190 11.42 7.11 -12.61
CA ASP A 190 11.99 8.32 -12.06
C ASP A 190 10.95 9.19 -11.33
N TRP A 191 11.44 10.24 -10.67
CA TRP A 191 10.66 11.29 -10.04
C TRP A 191 11.12 12.65 -10.56
N GLU A 192 10.22 13.46 -11.12
CA GLU A 192 10.57 14.73 -11.75
C GLU A 192 9.70 15.90 -11.25
N PRO A 193 10.35 16.98 -10.75
CA PRO A 193 11.70 16.99 -10.21
C PRO A 193 11.89 15.96 -9.08
N ALA A 194 13.11 15.45 -8.94
CA ALA A 194 13.45 14.51 -7.86
C ALA A 194 13.39 15.12 -6.45
N ALA A 195 13.22 16.43 -6.32
CA ALA A 195 13.13 17.12 -5.03
C ALA A 195 11.72 17.66 -4.80
N GLY A 196 11.25 17.52 -3.57
CA GLY A 196 9.92 17.96 -3.13
C GLY A 196 9.93 18.59 -1.73
N ALA A 197 8.76 18.96 -1.26
CA ALA A 197 8.56 19.29 0.15
C ALA A 197 8.92 18.11 1.06
N THR A 198 9.23 18.39 2.33
CA THR A 198 9.68 17.38 3.28
C THR A 198 8.97 17.53 4.62
N GLY A 199 8.98 16.46 5.42
CA GLY A 199 8.38 16.47 6.74
C GLY A 199 7.89 15.10 7.17
N ARG A 200 7.35 15.06 8.39
CA ARG A 200 6.72 13.86 8.93
C ARG A 200 5.32 13.71 8.41
N TYR A 201 4.94 12.50 8.05
CA TYR A 201 3.62 12.20 7.54
C TYR A 201 2.98 11.02 8.25
N ARG A 202 1.65 10.98 8.15
CA ARG A 202 0.84 9.82 8.51
C ARG A 202 -0.17 9.59 7.39
N ILE A 203 -0.16 8.41 6.79
CA ILE A 203 -1.13 8.03 5.76
C ILE A 203 -2.19 7.17 6.44
N LEU A 204 -3.43 7.66 6.57
CA LEU A 204 -4.55 6.85 7.03
C LEU A 204 -5.03 5.93 5.91
N LEU A 205 -5.30 4.67 6.25
CA LEU A 205 -5.63 3.63 5.28
C LEU A 205 -6.98 2.97 5.60
N ARG A 206 -7.69 2.62 4.53
CA ARG A 206 -8.89 1.76 4.54
C ARG A 206 -8.78 0.76 3.41
N GLY A 207 -9.31 -0.45 3.63
CA GLY A 207 -9.25 -1.54 2.65
C GLY A 207 -7.84 -2.06 2.37
N VAL A 208 -6.90 -1.79 3.28
CA VAL A 208 -5.49 -2.24 3.21
C VAL A 208 -5.20 -3.17 4.40
N ALA A 209 -4.46 -4.25 4.12
CA ALA A 209 -3.97 -5.18 5.13
C ALA A 209 -2.44 -5.16 5.17
N PHE A 210 -1.90 -5.56 6.32
CA PHE A 210 -0.49 -5.89 6.48
C PHE A 210 -0.10 -7.09 5.61
N CYS A 211 1.16 -7.11 5.18
CA CYS A 211 1.80 -8.35 4.79
C CYS A 211 2.15 -9.10 6.07
N CYS A 212 1.97 -10.42 6.09
CA CYS A 212 2.25 -11.17 7.30
C CYS A 212 3.73 -11.48 7.45
N PRO A 213 4.21 -11.70 8.70
CA PRO A 213 5.57 -12.18 8.91
C PRO A 213 5.84 -13.43 8.04
N GLY A 214 6.91 -13.37 7.25
CA GLY A 214 7.29 -14.43 6.30
C GLY A 214 6.54 -14.42 4.95
N ASP A 215 5.46 -13.67 4.79
CA ASP A 215 4.68 -13.53 3.53
C ASP A 215 5.23 -12.32 2.75
N ILE A 216 6.35 -12.56 2.07
CA ILE A 216 7.12 -11.54 1.33
C ILE A 216 6.39 -11.16 0.05
N THR A 217 5.70 -12.12 -0.57
CA THR A 217 4.89 -11.87 -1.76
C THR A 217 3.63 -11.07 -1.42
N CYS A 218 3.26 -11.01 -0.14
CA CYS A 218 2.08 -10.36 0.43
C CYS A 218 0.75 -10.97 -0.08
N ASP A 219 0.77 -12.22 -0.51
CA ASP A 219 -0.37 -12.89 -1.14
C ASP A 219 -1.36 -13.51 -0.11
N GLY A 220 -0.96 -13.51 1.17
CA GLY A 220 -1.74 -14.00 2.31
C GLY A 220 -1.33 -15.37 2.81
N MET A 221 -0.34 -16.01 2.18
CA MET A 221 0.20 -17.30 2.57
C MET A 221 1.71 -17.17 2.75
N VAL A 222 2.27 -17.93 3.69
CA VAL A 222 3.72 -18.14 3.77
C VAL A 222 4.02 -19.49 3.16
N ASP A 223 4.53 -19.50 1.93
CA ASP A 223 4.80 -20.73 1.20
C ASP A 223 6.04 -20.68 0.29
N VAL A 224 6.05 -21.54 -0.74
CA VAL A 224 7.18 -21.68 -1.66
C VAL A 224 7.42 -20.43 -2.49
N ASP A 225 6.40 -19.61 -2.71
CA ASP A 225 6.56 -18.38 -3.47
C ASP A 225 7.37 -17.34 -2.66
N ASP A 226 7.16 -17.24 -1.35
CA ASP A 226 7.98 -16.39 -0.46
C ASP A 226 9.42 -16.90 -0.33
N LEU A 227 9.58 -18.21 -0.21
CA LEU A 227 10.91 -18.83 -0.21
C LEU A 227 11.67 -18.54 -1.51
N ASN A 228 11.00 -18.69 -2.65
CA ASN A 228 11.60 -18.41 -3.94
C ASN A 228 11.98 -16.93 -4.08
N GLU A 229 11.21 -16.02 -3.48
CA GLU A 229 11.55 -14.60 -3.46
C GLU A 229 12.88 -14.34 -2.72
N VAL A 230 13.04 -14.85 -1.48
CA VAL A 230 14.32 -14.75 -0.74
C VAL A 230 15.48 -15.34 -1.55
N LEU A 231 15.29 -16.57 -2.06
CA LEU A 231 16.34 -17.28 -2.79
C LEU A 231 16.71 -16.59 -4.11
N SER A 232 15.77 -15.92 -4.77
CA SER A 232 16.03 -15.19 -6.02
C SER A 232 16.94 -13.98 -5.83
N GLN A 233 16.99 -13.45 -4.60
CA GLN A 233 17.74 -12.25 -4.25
C GLN A 233 18.91 -12.52 -3.28
N TRP A 234 19.24 -13.80 -3.09
CA TRP A 234 20.22 -14.24 -2.11
C TRP A 234 21.58 -13.53 -2.23
N GLY A 235 22.06 -13.00 -1.11
CA GLY A 235 23.35 -12.33 -0.97
C GLY A 235 23.37 -10.89 -1.48
N ASN A 236 22.23 -10.34 -1.90
CA ASN A 236 22.14 -8.92 -2.24
C ASN A 236 22.20 -8.06 -0.98
N VAL A 237 22.95 -6.97 -1.05
CA VAL A 237 22.89 -5.88 -0.07
C VAL A 237 21.81 -4.92 -0.53
N VAL A 238 20.84 -4.66 0.34
CA VAL A 238 19.65 -3.86 0.03
C VAL A 238 19.44 -2.78 1.08
N THR A 239 18.54 -1.84 0.81
CA THR A 239 18.02 -0.98 1.87
C THR A 239 17.32 -1.86 2.89
N VAL A 240 17.56 -1.62 4.17
CA VAL A 240 17.05 -2.43 5.27
C VAL A 240 15.54 -2.65 5.11
N GLY A 241 15.00 -3.84 5.34
CA GLY A 241 13.53 -4.05 5.33
C GLY A 241 12.83 -3.85 3.97
N THR A 242 13.59 -3.81 2.88
CA THR A 242 13.10 -3.76 1.50
C THR A 242 13.33 -5.10 0.81
N PHE A 243 12.70 -5.33 -0.34
CA PHE A 243 12.79 -6.61 -1.05
C PHE A 243 12.46 -7.82 -0.14
N ALA A 244 13.39 -8.77 -0.01
CA ALA A 244 13.28 -9.98 0.81
C ALA A 244 14.17 -9.94 2.08
N ASP A 245 14.73 -8.77 2.44
CA ASP A 245 15.41 -8.55 3.73
C ASP A 245 14.35 -8.29 4.81
N ILE A 246 13.87 -9.37 5.42
CA ILE A 246 12.81 -9.34 6.43
C ILE A 246 13.33 -9.48 7.86
N SER A 247 14.63 -9.74 8.04
CA SER A 247 15.36 -9.72 9.31
C SER A 247 15.97 -8.33 9.63
N PRO A 248 15.38 -7.28 9.04
CA PRO A 248 16.00 -6.01 8.60
C PRO A 248 17.46 -5.78 9.03
N ASP A 249 18.41 -6.44 8.36
CA ASP A 249 19.84 -6.26 8.62
C ASP A 249 20.63 -5.69 7.42
N GLY A 250 19.95 -5.49 6.28
CA GLY A 250 20.49 -4.91 5.05
C GLY A 250 21.12 -5.94 4.09
N VAL A 251 21.06 -7.23 4.40
CA VAL A 251 21.57 -8.30 3.53
C VAL A 251 20.55 -9.42 3.42
N ILE A 252 20.24 -9.84 2.19
CA ILE A 252 19.32 -10.97 1.99
C ILE A 252 20.07 -12.28 2.22
N ASP A 253 19.86 -12.95 3.34
CA ASP A 253 20.61 -14.14 3.71
C ASP A 253 19.81 -15.23 4.48
N VAL A 254 20.52 -16.02 5.29
CA VAL A 254 19.93 -17.12 6.06
C VAL A 254 18.98 -16.63 7.14
N ASP A 255 19.15 -15.42 7.66
CA ASP A 255 18.28 -14.89 8.69
C ASP A 255 16.90 -14.53 8.10
N ASP A 256 16.83 -14.03 6.87
CA ASP A 256 15.57 -13.82 6.15
C ASP A 256 14.88 -15.14 5.79
N LEU A 257 15.67 -16.11 5.31
CA LEU A 257 15.17 -17.44 5.04
C LEU A 257 14.58 -18.09 6.30
N ASN A 258 15.25 -17.94 7.43
CA ASN A 258 14.78 -18.48 8.70
C ASN A 258 13.46 -17.83 9.13
N GLU A 259 13.22 -16.56 8.78
CA GLU A 259 11.95 -15.89 9.06
C GLU A 259 10.80 -16.38 8.17
N VAL A 260 11.05 -16.69 6.88
CA VAL A 260 10.05 -17.39 6.04
C VAL A 260 9.77 -18.79 6.59
N LEU A 261 10.81 -19.55 6.92
CA LEU A 261 10.67 -20.93 7.38
C LEU A 261 10.04 -21.03 8.78
N SER A 262 10.27 -20.05 9.66
CA SER A 262 9.66 -20.01 10.99
C SER A 262 8.16 -19.77 10.92
N ASN A 263 7.69 -19.06 9.90
CA ASN A 263 6.29 -18.75 9.64
C ASN A 263 5.63 -19.69 8.62
N TRP A 264 6.33 -20.73 8.14
CA TRP A 264 5.88 -21.59 7.04
C TRP A 264 4.47 -22.16 7.20
N GLY A 265 3.67 -22.06 6.14
CA GLY A 265 2.28 -22.53 6.12
C GLY A 265 1.33 -21.66 6.94
N SER A 266 1.80 -20.57 7.53
CA SER A 266 0.93 -19.56 8.12
C SER A 266 0.10 -18.94 7.01
N SER A 267 -1.19 -18.79 7.28
CA SER A 267 -2.09 -18.02 6.45
C SER A 267 -2.54 -16.82 7.25
N CYS A 268 -2.51 -15.66 6.64
CA CYS A 268 -3.17 -14.50 7.17
C CYS A 268 -4.48 -14.29 6.42
N PRO A 269 -5.60 -14.76 6.99
CA PRO A 269 -6.87 -14.46 6.38
C PRO A 269 -7.02 -12.93 6.38
N PRO A 270 -7.50 -12.33 5.28
CA PRO A 270 -8.02 -10.98 5.36
C PRO A 270 -9.02 -10.93 6.52
N PRO A 271 -9.01 -9.89 7.36
CA PRO A 271 -9.89 -9.79 8.51
C PRO A 271 -11.33 -10.17 8.17
N ALA A 272 -11.90 -11.04 9.01
CA ALA A 272 -13.19 -11.67 8.78
C ALA A 272 -14.28 -10.64 8.43
N PRO A 273 -15.26 -11.00 7.57
CA PRO A 273 -16.38 -10.12 7.29
C PRO A 273 -17.08 -9.73 8.59
N LEU A 274 -17.44 -8.45 8.73
CA LEU A 274 -18.38 -8.03 9.77
C LEU A 274 -19.63 -8.89 9.58
N VAL A 275 -19.93 -9.73 10.55
CA VAL A 275 -21.20 -10.44 10.57
C VAL A 275 -22.27 -9.36 10.70
N ALA A 276 -22.95 -9.07 9.59
CA ALA A 276 -24.19 -8.29 9.59
C ALA A 276 -25.23 -9.09 10.37
N GLY A 277 -25.28 -8.90 11.68
CA GLY A 277 -26.10 -9.72 12.57
C GLY A 277 -26.15 -9.28 14.02
N ASP A 278 -25.14 -8.58 14.55
CA ASP A 278 -25.23 -8.05 15.92
C ASP A 278 -25.84 -6.64 15.89
N SER A 279 -27.06 -6.54 15.34
CA SER A 279 -27.95 -5.45 15.69
C SER A 279 -28.17 -5.56 17.18
N LEU A 280 -27.71 -4.57 17.92
CA LEU A 280 -28.08 -4.34 19.30
C LEU A 280 -29.61 -4.44 19.39
N ASP A 281 -30.11 -5.59 19.82
CA ASP A 281 -31.40 -5.69 20.49
C ASP A 281 -31.24 -4.89 21.77
N ALA A 282 -31.39 -3.57 21.63
CA ALA A 282 -31.77 -2.69 22.70
C ALA A 282 -33.15 -3.17 23.16
N SER A 283 -33.14 -4.17 24.03
CA SER A 283 -34.25 -4.49 24.91
C SER A 283 -34.54 -3.22 25.71
N ALA A 284 -35.44 -2.41 25.17
CA ALA A 284 -36.18 -1.42 25.92
C ALA A 284 -36.91 -2.18 27.04
N SER A 285 -36.24 -2.28 28.19
CA SER A 285 -36.85 -2.69 29.43
C SER A 285 -37.80 -1.58 29.84
N ALA A 286 -39.03 -1.66 29.33
CA ALA A 286 -40.14 -0.84 29.77
C ALA A 286 -40.41 -1.18 31.24
N LEU A 287 -40.12 -0.21 32.11
CA LEU A 287 -40.62 -0.13 33.47
C LEU A 287 -42.14 -0.34 33.48
N GLN A 288 -42.58 -1.51 33.97
CA GLN A 288 -43.91 -1.68 34.54
C GLN A 288 -43.74 -2.00 36.03
N HIS A 289 -43.97 -0.98 36.86
CA HIS A 289 -44.32 -1.16 38.27
C HIS A 289 -45.79 -1.56 38.38
N PRO A 290 -46.12 -2.55 39.22
CA PRO A 290 -47.38 -2.58 39.94
C PRO A 290 -47.16 -2.23 41.42
N GLY A 291 -47.89 -1.24 41.93
CA GLY A 291 -47.87 -0.77 43.32
C GLY A 291 -48.39 0.65 43.44
#